data_AF-A0A955N2T0-F1
#
_entry.id   AF-A0A955N2T0-F1
#
_cell.length_a   1.000
_cell.length_b   1.000
_cell.length_c   1.000
_cell.angle_alpha   90.00
_cell.angle_beta   90.00
_cell.angle_gamma   90.00
#
_symmetry.space_group_name_H-M   'P 1'
#
loop_
_entity.id
_entity.type
_entity.pdbx_description
1 polymer ?
#
loop_
_entity_poly.entity_id
_entity_poly.type
_entity_poly.pdbx_seq_one_letter_code
_entity_poly.pdbx_strand_id
1 'polypeptide(L)'
;LGTRAVTLKSGPRGIYIRTAENALQNLDSFEDKQKKNWSKREIWRPAIQVTDFGSATGAGDSSIAGILTGFLRGESIEESLRIGTACGYQNVRVLDAVSGIRSWEETEEIVKSDPPLIDPNIEGEGWRFDSKERLWFGPSDLMNS
;
A
#
# COMPACT_ATOMS: atom_id res chain seq x y z
N LEU A 1 -14.13 4.37 21.01
CA LEU A 1 -13.60 3.08 20.49
C LEU A 1 -14.01 2.99 19.03
N GLY A 2 -13.06 2.73 18.13
CA GLY A 2 -13.29 2.64 16.70
C GLY A 2 -12.01 2.18 16.00
N THR A 3 -12.13 1.64 14.80
CA THR A 3 -10.99 1.15 14.03
C THR A 3 -9.99 2.28 13.74
N ARG A 4 -8.71 2.04 14.06
CA ARG A 4 -7.63 3.03 13.91
C ARG A 4 -7.09 3.13 12.49
N ALA A 5 -7.09 2.03 11.76
CA ALA A 5 -6.68 1.94 10.38
C ALA A 5 -7.49 0.84 9.67
N VAL A 6 -7.94 1.12 8.45
CA VAL A 6 -8.62 0.17 7.56
C VAL A 6 -7.84 0.11 6.27
N THR A 7 -7.52 -1.09 5.80
CA THR A 7 -6.92 -1.32 4.48
C THR A 7 -7.78 -2.27 3.66
N LEU A 8 -7.92 -2.02 2.36
CA LEU A 8 -8.74 -2.80 1.44
C LEU A 8 -7.93 -3.08 0.17
N LYS A 9 -7.73 -4.37 -0.13
CA LYS A 9 -7.21 -4.79 -1.43
C LYS A 9 -8.36 -4.89 -2.43
N SER A 10 -8.31 -4.10 -3.49
CA SER A 10 -9.35 -4.03 -4.53
C SER A 10 -8.88 -4.63 -5.86
N GLY A 11 -8.27 -5.82 -5.81
CA GLY A 11 -7.82 -6.54 -7.00
C GLY A 11 -6.94 -5.68 -7.93
N PRO A 12 -7.24 -5.61 -9.24
CA PRO A 12 -6.50 -4.79 -10.21
C PRO A 12 -6.52 -3.29 -9.92
N ARG A 13 -7.49 -2.79 -9.15
CA ARG A 13 -7.57 -1.36 -8.83
C ARG A 13 -6.50 -0.94 -7.81
N GLY A 14 -5.89 -1.88 -7.07
CA GLY A 14 -4.84 -1.56 -6.11
C GLY A 14 -5.26 -1.73 -4.66
N ILE A 15 -4.77 -0.86 -3.79
CA ILE A 15 -4.92 -0.91 -2.33
C ILE A 15 -5.40 0.45 -1.85
N TYR A 16 -6.47 0.47 -1.06
CA TYR A 16 -6.94 1.63 -0.32
C TYR A 16 -6.55 1.50 1.15
N ILE A 17 -6.12 2.58 1.78
CA ILE A 17 -5.93 2.66 3.23
C ILE A 17 -6.50 3.96 3.77
N ARG A 18 -7.12 3.88 4.95
CA ARG A 18 -7.56 5.03 5.71
C ARG A 18 -7.20 4.89 7.18
N THR A 19 -6.71 5.96 7.78
CA THR A 19 -6.30 5.99 9.17
C THR A 19 -7.00 7.11 9.94
N ALA A 20 -7.24 6.87 11.23
CA ALA A 20 -7.72 7.89 12.14
C ALA A 20 -6.61 8.91 12.45
N GLU A 21 -6.99 10.08 12.96
CA GLU A 21 -6.05 11.12 13.38
C GLU A 21 -5.08 10.64 14.48
N ASN A 22 -5.52 9.74 15.35
CA ASN A 22 -4.71 9.15 16.40
C ASN A 22 -4.41 7.67 16.16
N ALA A 23 -4.19 7.28 14.89
CA ALA A 23 -3.98 5.89 14.50
C ALA A 23 -2.90 5.17 15.34
N LEU A 24 -1.75 5.83 15.57
CA LEU A 24 -0.59 5.27 16.27
C LEU A 24 -0.32 5.90 17.65
N GLN A 25 -1.25 6.70 18.20
CA GLN A 25 -1.00 7.51 19.40
C GLN A 25 -0.52 6.70 20.62
N ASN A 26 -0.97 5.45 20.74
CA ASN A 26 -0.67 4.56 21.87
C ASN A 26 0.42 3.53 21.56
N LEU A 27 1.16 3.67 20.45
CA LEU A 27 2.24 2.76 20.08
C LEU A 27 3.59 3.42 20.37
N ASP A 28 4.16 3.12 21.53
CA ASP A 28 5.41 3.73 22.00
C ASP A 28 6.63 3.32 21.17
N SER A 29 6.55 2.19 20.46
CA SER A 29 7.61 1.71 19.56
C SER A 29 7.81 2.56 18.29
N PHE A 30 6.93 3.53 18.02
CA PHE A 30 7.02 4.40 16.85
C PHE A 30 7.44 5.82 17.24
N GLU A 31 8.33 6.40 16.45
CA GLU A 31 8.76 7.78 16.58
C GLU A 31 7.62 8.75 16.24
N ASP A 32 7.70 9.99 16.76
CA ASP A 32 6.70 11.03 16.51
C ASP A 32 6.50 11.33 15.03
N LYS A 33 7.57 11.25 14.24
CA LYS A 33 7.49 11.45 12.78
C LYS A 33 6.64 10.37 12.12
N GLN A 34 6.80 9.12 12.53
CA GLN A 34 6.00 7.99 12.01
C GLN A 34 4.55 8.11 12.48
N LYS A 35 4.33 8.43 13.75
CA LYS A 35 2.98 8.69 14.30
C LYS A 35 2.24 9.77 13.52
N LYS A 36 2.92 10.87 13.18
CA LYS A 36 2.39 11.95 12.34
C LYS A 36 2.13 11.49 10.90
N ASN A 37 3.06 10.76 10.28
CA ASN A 37 2.88 10.29 8.90
C ASN A 37 1.68 9.34 8.74
N TRP A 38 1.37 8.53 9.75
CA TRP A 38 0.22 7.61 9.74
C TRP A 38 -1.09 8.26 10.24
N SER A 39 -1.08 9.54 10.62
CA SER A 39 -2.25 10.24 11.14
C SER A 39 -3.14 10.79 10.02
N LYS A 40 -4.46 10.58 10.13
CA LYS A 40 -5.48 11.18 9.25
C LYS A 40 -5.15 11.00 7.75
N ARG A 41 -4.89 9.76 7.36
CA ARG A 41 -4.53 9.41 5.98
C ARG A 41 -5.71 8.78 5.26
N GLU A 42 -5.82 9.04 3.96
CA GLU A 42 -6.76 8.42 3.03
C GLU A 42 -6.07 8.30 1.68
N ILE A 43 -5.50 7.13 1.40
CA ILE A 43 -4.60 6.93 0.28
C ILE A 43 -5.06 5.74 -0.54
N TRP A 44 -4.96 5.87 -1.86
CA TRP A 44 -5.12 4.78 -2.78
C TRP A 44 -3.83 4.58 -3.59
N ARG A 45 -3.24 3.39 -3.45
CA ARG A 45 -2.09 2.95 -4.25
C ARG A 45 -2.58 2.07 -5.40
N PRO A 46 -2.43 2.51 -6.67
CA PRO A 46 -2.75 1.67 -7.81
C PRO A 46 -1.92 0.38 -7.84
N ALA A 47 -2.48 -0.70 -8.41
CA ALA A 47 -1.75 -1.96 -8.58
C ALA A 47 -0.66 -1.82 -9.64
N ILE A 48 0.42 -2.61 -9.52
CA ILE A 48 1.41 -2.75 -10.59
C ILE A 48 0.81 -3.55 -11.74
N GLN A 49 1.04 -3.10 -12.98
CA GLN A 49 0.60 -3.80 -14.17
C GLN A 49 1.35 -5.13 -14.32
N VAL A 50 0.61 -6.21 -14.49
CA VAL A 50 1.13 -7.57 -14.63
C VAL A 50 1.08 -7.98 -16.09
N THR A 51 2.22 -8.35 -16.67
CA THR A 51 2.31 -8.90 -18.03
C THR A 51 2.19 -10.42 -18.06
N ASP A 52 2.73 -11.09 -17.04
CA ASP A 52 2.72 -12.55 -16.90
C ASP A 52 1.84 -12.96 -15.72
N PHE A 53 0.58 -13.32 -15.99
CA PHE A 53 -0.36 -13.72 -14.94
C PHE A 53 -0.30 -15.24 -14.70
N GLY A 54 -0.03 -15.65 -13.47
CA GLY A 54 -0.07 -17.04 -13.02
C GLY A 54 -1.38 -17.36 -12.29
N SER A 55 -1.55 -16.81 -11.09
CA SER A 55 -2.71 -17.05 -10.22
C SER A 55 -3.04 -15.79 -9.40
N ALA A 56 -4.29 -15.60 -9.00
CA ALA A 56 -4.67 -14.53 -8.06
C ALA A 56 -4.71 -15.00 -6.60
N THR A 57 -4.54 -16.31 -6.36
CA THR A 57 -4.66 -16.90 -5.03
C THR A 57 -3.50 -16.47 -4.14
N GLY A 58 -3.83 -15.83 -3.01
CA GLY A 58 -2.85 -15.33 -2.05
C GLY A 58 -2.36 -13.90 -2.32
N ALA A 59 -2.72 -13.28 -3.46
CA ALA A 59 -2.23 -11.94 -3.80
C ALA A 59 -2.70 -10.87 -2.81
N GLY A 60 -3.91 -11.05 -2.26
CA GLY A 60 -4.41 -10.22 -1.17
C GLY A 60 -3.59 -10.38 0.10
N ASP A 61 -3.35 -11.61 0.53
CA ASP A 61 -2.57 -11.93 1.73
C ASP A 61 -1.13 -11.42 1.61
N SER A 62 -0.48 -11.62 0.46
CA SER A 62 0.86 -11.07 0.18
C SER A 62 0.87 -9.55 0.22
N SER A 63 -0.17 -8.89 -0.32
CA SER A 63 -0.27 -7.44 -0.22
C SER A 63 -0.42 -6.95 1.22
N ILE A 64 -1.29 -7.57 2.01
CA ILE A 64 -1.48 -7.19 3.42
C ILE A 64 -0.23 -7.48 4.23
N ALA A 65 0.42 -8.64 4.02
CA ALA A 65 1.69 -8.97 4.64
C ALA A 65 2.75 -7.91 4.32
N GLY A 66 2.90 -7.50 3.06
CA GLY A 66 3.85 -6.45 2.66
C GLY A 66 3.59 -5.10 3.34
N ILE A 67 2.32 -4.67 3.47
CA ILE A 67 1.97 -3.45 4.21
C ILE A 67 2.39 -3.56 5.67
N LEU A 68 2.06 -4.69 6.31
CA LEU A 68 2.40 -4.93 7.72
C LEU A 68 3.92 -5.00 7.92
N THR A 69 4.65 -5.61 6.98
CA THR A 69 6.12 -5.65 7.03
C THR A 69 6.72 -4.25 6.93
N GLY A 70 6.26 -3.41 5.99
CA GLY A 70 6.69 -2.02 5.89
C GLY A 70 6.39 -1.24 7.17
N PHE A 71 5.17 -1.37 7.69
CA PHE A 71 4.76 -0.75 8.95
C PHE A 71 5.65 -1.18 10.13
N LEU A 72 5.91 -2.47 10.31
CA LEU A 72 6.75 -3.00 11.40
C LEU A 72 8.22 -2.58 11.27
N ARG A 73 8.69 -2.29 10.05
CA ARG A 73 10.03 -1.75 9.79
C ARG A 73 10.13 -0.24 9.98
N GLY A 74 9.01 0.41 10.31
CA GLY A 74 8.97 1.84 10.54
C GLY A 74 8.91 2.68 9.27
N GLU A 75 8.53 2.07 8.14
CA GLU A 75 8.34 2.78 6.90
C GLU A 75 7.17 3.76 6.97
N SER A 76 7.18 4.74 6.06
CA SER A 76 6.00 5.61 5.90
C SER A 76 4.80 4.80 5.40
N ILE A 77 3.59 5.33 5.57
CA ILE A 77 2.38 4.70 5.03
C ILE A 77 2.43 4.60 3.50
N GLU A 78 2.99 5.60 2.82
CA GLU A 78 3.20 5.59 1.37
C GLU A 78 4.09 4.44 0.94
N GLU A 79 5.22 4.28 1.63
CA GLU A 79 6.19 3.24 1.33
C GLU A 79 5.64 1.84 1.67
N SER A 80 4.95 1.71 2.80
CA SER A 80 4.25 0.47 3.18
C SER A 80 3.23 0.03 2.13
N LEU A 81 2.51 0.98 1.51
CA LEU A 81 1.61 0.67 0.39
C LEU A 81 2.36 0.23 -0.87
N ARG A 82 3.51 0.83 -1.18
CA ARG A 82 4.35 0.43 -2.32
C ARG A 82 4.87 -1.00 -2.14
N ILE A 83 5.38 -1.32 -0.95
CA ILE A 83 5.82 -2.67 -0.58
C ILE A 83 4.66 -3.65 -0.69
N GLY A 84 3.49 -3.35 -0.11
CA GLY A 84 2.30 -4.21 -0.23
C GLY A 84 1.87 -4.45 -1.68
N THR A 85 1.99 -3.43 -2.53
CA THR A 85 1.68 -3.59 -3.96
C THR A 85 2.72 -4.46 -4.67
N ALA A 86 4.00 -4.30 -4.35
CA ALA A 86 5.08 -5.12 -4.88
C ALA A 86 4.96 -6.59 -4.46
N CYS A 87 4.64 -6.88 -3.19
CA CYS A 87 4.40 -8.26 -2.73
C CYS A 87 3.19 -8.89 -3.43
N GLY A 88 2.10 -8.13 -3.61
CA GLY A 88 0.95 -8.60 -4.38
C GLY A 88 1.30 -8.89 -5.84
N TYR A 89 2.11 -8.02 -6.45
CA TYR A 89 2.63 -8.20 -7.82
C TYR A 89 3.54 -9.42 -7.97
N GLN A 90 4.39 -9.72 -6.98
CA GLN A 90 5.23 -10.91 -7.01
C GLN A 90 4.39 -12.19 -6.95
N ASN A 91 3.39 -12.23 -6.06
CA ASN A 91 2.53 -13.40 -5.89
C ASN A 91 1.73 -13.73 -7.15
N VAL A 92 1.13 -12.72 -7.82
CA VAL A 92 0.27 -12.98 -8.99
C VAL A 92 1.00 -13.56 -10.20
N ARG A 93 2.34 -13.48 -10.22
CA ARG A 93 3.19 -13.99 -11.30
C ARG A 93 3.63 -15.44 -11.10
N VAL A 94 3.36 -16.02 -9.93
CA VAL A 94 3.80 -17.36 -9.57
C VAL A 94 2.57 -18.28 -9.46
N LEU A 95 2.70 -19.52 -9.92
CA LEU A 95 1.59 -20.49 -9.89
C LEU A 95 1.34 -21.07 -8.49
N ASP A 96 2.33 -21.00 -7.59
CA ASP A 96 2.22 -21.46 -6.21
C ASP A 96 2.27 -20.29 -5.20
N ALA A 97 1.45 -20.40 -4.16
CA ALA A 97 1.22 -19.34 -3.18
C ALA A 97 2.36 -19.13 -2.16
N VAL A 98 3.40 -19.96 -2.17
CA VAL A 98 4.43 -20.05 -1.12
C VAL A 98 5.85 -19.76 -1.66
N SER A 99 6.16 -20.11 -2.92
CA SER A 99 7.47 -19.83 -3.54
C SER A 99 7.60 -18.41 -4.11
N GLY A 100 6.51 -17.65 -4.16
CA GLY A 100 6.49 -16.28 -4.71
C GLY A 100 6.98 -15.19 -3.76
N ILE A 101 7.22 -15.49 -2.47
CA ILE A 101 7.71 -14.50 -1.51
C ILE A 101 9.22 -14.35 -1.68
N ARG A 102 9.59 -13.30 -2.42
CA ARG A 102 10.97 -12.89 -2.67
C ARG A 102 11.59 -12.19 -1.47
N SER A 103 12.90 -11.97 -1.53
CA SER A 103 13.59 -11.27 -0.44
C SER A 103 13.09 -9.83 -0.29
N TRP A 104 13.41 -9.22 0.85
CA TRP A 104 13.11 -7.81 1.08
C TRP A 104 13.79 -6.92 0.03
N GLU A 105 15.04 -7.22 -0.30
CA GLU A 105 15.85 -6.50 -1.29
C GLU A 105 15.21 -6.56 -2.68
N GLU A 106 14.77 -7.74 -3.12
CA GLU A 106 14.06 -7.89 -4.40
C GLU A 106 12.74 -7.10 -4.42
N THR A 107 12.06 -6.99 -3.28
CA THR A 107 10.82 -6.22 -3.17
C THR A 107 11.10 -4.72 -3.27
N GLU A 108 12.16 -4.23 -2.60
CA GLU A 108 12.61 -2.85 -2.73
C GLU A 108 13.06 -2.52 -4.16
N GLU A 109 13.74 -3.44 -4.85
CA GLU A 109 14.13 -3.24 -6.25
C GLU A 109 12.93 -3.03 -7.15
N ILE A 110 11.84 -3.79 -6.95
CA ILE A 110 10.59 -3.58 -7.69
C ILE A 110 10.04 -2.19 -7.40
N VAL A 111 10.00 -1.77 -6.13
CA VAL A 111 9.49 -0.44 -5.77
C VAL A 111 10.33 0.67 -6.41
N LYS A 112 11.66 0.53 -6.40
CA LYS A 112 12.62 1.48 -6.98
C LYS A 112 12.61 1.49 -8.51
N SER A 113 12.19 0.41 -9.16
CA SER A 113 12.18 0.28 -10.63
C SER A 113 11.12 1.12 -11.35
N ASP A 114 10.26 1.80 -10.58
CA ASP A 114 9.16 2.62 -11.07
C ASP A 114 8.23 1.90 -12.08
N PRO A 115 7.69 0.72 -11.72
CA PRO A 115 6.99 -0.13 -12.67
C PRO A 115 5.67 0.51 -13.13
N PRO A 116 5.16 0.17 -14.32
CA PRO A 116 3.87 0.67 -14.80
C PRO A 116 2.75 0.30 -13.83
N LEU A 117 1.81 1.22 -13.62
CA LEU A 117 0.66 1.06 -12.72
C LEU A 117 -0.63 0.97 -13.54
N ILE A 118 -1.57 0.17 -13.05
CA ILE A 118 -2.93 0.07 -13.59
C ILE A 118 -3.70 1.34 -13.18
N ASP A 119 -4.41 1.96 -14.12
CA ASP A 119 -5.34 3.04 -13.78
C ASP A 119 -6.47 2.48 -12.88
N PRO A 120 -6.61 2.95 -11.63
CA PRO A 120 -7.63 2.45 -10.72
C PRO A 120 -9.06 2.93 -11.06
N ASN A 121 -9.21 3.81 -12.05
CA ASN A 121 -10.43 4.51 -12.42
C ASN A 121 -11.12 5.13 -11.19
N ILE A 122 -10.43 6.09 -10.56
CA ILE A 122 -10.95 6.82 -9.39
C ILE A 122 -11.71 8.05 -9.90
N GLU A 123 -13.03 7.97 -9.80
CA GLU A 123 -13.96 9.02 -10.24
C GLU A 123 -14.56 9.84 -9.08
N GLY A 124 -14.18 9.52 -7.84
CA GLY A 124 -14.73 10.17 -6.64
C GLY A 124 -14.28 11.64 -6.53
N GLU A 125 -15.19 12.50 -6.09
CA GLU A 125 -14.89 13.91 -5.83
C GLU A 125 -13.81 14.07 -4.73
N GLY A 126 -12.91 15.04 -4.93
CA GLY A 126 -11.84 15.36 -3.97
C GLY A 126 -10.64 14.41 -3.98
N TRP A 127 -10.63 13.40 -4.85
CA TRP A 127 -9.44 12.58 -5.08
C TRP A 127 -8.43 13.31 -5.97
N ARG A 128 -7.16 13.29 -5.57
CA ARG A 128 -6.06 13.90 -6.31
C ARG A 128 -4.95 12.90 -6.53
N PHE A 129 -4.54 12.71 -7.78
CA PHE A 129 -3.33 11.97 -8.09
C PHE A 129 -2.09 12.83 -7.87
N ASP A 130 -1.12 12.31 -7.14
CA ASP A 130 0.21 12.88 -7.00
C ASP A 130 1.18 12.09 -7.87
N SER A 131 1.69 12.73 -8.93
CA SER A 131 2.56 12.08 -9.91
C SER A 131 3.94 11.72 -9.35
N LYS A 132 4.42 12.45 -8.33
CA LYS A 132 5.71 12.19 -7.69
C LYS A 132 5.60 10.98 -6.78
N GLU A 133 4.58 10.94 -5.93
CA GLU A 133 4.38 9.81 -5.02
C GLU A 133 3.77 8.59 -5.74
N ARG A 134 3.17 8.80 -6.92
CA ARG A 134 2.39 7.83 -7.69
C ARG A 134 1.27 7.23 -6.85
N LEU A 135 0.59 8.10 -6.10
CA LEU A 135 -0.47 7.78 -5.16
C LEU A 135 -1.66 8.70 -5.40
N TRP A 136 -2.83 8.21 -5.07
CA TRP A 136 -4.03 9.04 -4.98
C TRP A 136 -4.30 9.38 -3.52
N PHE A 137 -4.50 10.65 -3.24
CA PHE A 137 -4.93 11.13 -1.93
C PHE A 137 -6.43 11.44 -1.98
N GLY A 138 -7.17 10.95 -1.00
CA GLY A 138 -8.60 11.15 -0.87
C GLY A 138 -8.98 12.46 -0.18
N PRO A 139 -10.26 12.84 -0.19
CA PRO A 139 -10.74 14.09 0.39
C PRO A 139 -10.54 14.20 1.92
N SER A 140 -10.37 13.08 2.62
CA SER A 140 -10.11 13.06 4.07
C SER A 140 -8.62 12.97 4.42
N ASP A 141 -7.71 12.92 3.43
CA ASP A 141 -6.27 12.84 3.67
C ASP A 141 -5.71 14.17 4.14
N LEU A 142 -4.79 14.12 5.10
CA LEU A 142 -4.08 15.29 5.62
C LEU A 142 -3.39 16.12 4.52
N MET A 143 -2.93 15.49 3.44
CA MET A 143 -2.26 16.16 2.32
C MET A 143 -3.23 16.83 1.32
N ASN A 144 -4.54 16.69 1.54
CA ASN A 144 -5.60 17.35 0.77
C ASN A 144 -6.44 18.32 1.61
N SER A 145 -6.15 18.46 2.91
CA SER A 145 -6.88 19.36 3.82
C SER A 145 -6.30 20.76 3.91
#